data_AF-A0A2R7Y2F9-F1
#
_entry.id   AF-A0A2R7Y2F9-F1
#
_cell.length_a   1.000
_cell.length_b   1.000
_cell.length_c   1.000
_cell.angle_alpha   90.00
_cell.angle_beta   90.00
_cell.angle_gamma   90.00
#
_symmetry.space_group_name_H-M   'P 1'
#
loop_
_entity.id
_entity.type
_entity.pdbx_description
1 polymer ?
#
loop_
_entity_poly.entity_id
_entity_poly.type
_entity_poly.pdbx_seq_one_letter_code
_entity_poly.pdbx_strand_id
1 'polypeptide(L)'
;MSTRFDVGNYVGEGVGRRTHATEDPLEEARRLYREKGISYTLWWFIREIWARRRHAVKFEDLFRLHQYIAGARSKNSTRKALKRLEEYGLIENLGDGYYKPLIMDQAIVEGSIDFSRIRTRDQVLRNRKDAVETSMQLKDMPRELMPVVKEAQKLIERGDKWKAVDLIAHTLLPIRKTGVLIARKDDLFLYYERKTDKMHMIRSWRLTALLDFLGIKDEVLVAHRHSEADGIIRKLFGSHDNARRLHYLLKERGWFEYPAENYFYRIFENPMTHDWWISVYKLNRETDRMEEDLRVEVGRSAITGIQVKAGTIVTREHIKKENEDTYFRRTKGWI
;
A
#
# COMPACT_ATOMS: atom_id res chain seq x y z
N MET A 1 34.67 -21.34 -26.61
CA MET A 1 35.07 -21.71 -25.24
C MET A 1 33.86 -21.54 -24.33
N SER A 2 33.30 -22.66 -23.87
CA SER A 2 32.08 -22.74 -23.07
C SER A 2 32.45 -22.80 -21.59
N THR A 3 32.16 -21.75 -20.84
CA THR A 3 32.25 -21.74 -19.37
C THR A 3 30.96 -22.30 -18.80
N ARG A 4 31.00 -23.56 -18.36
CA ARG A 4 29.93 -24.24 -17.63
C ARG A 4 29.61 -23.45 -16.36
N PHE A 5 28.36 -23.02 -16.24
CA PHE A 5 27.77 -22.46 -15.04
C PHE A 5 27.34 -23.63 -14.14
N ASP A 6 28.05 -23.85 -13.04
CA ASP A 6 27.73 -24.90 -12.07
C ASP A 6 27.03 -24.27 -10.86
N VAL A 7 25.70 -24.27 -10.90
CA VAL A 7 24.84 -23.85 -9.78
C VAL A 7 25.04 -24.76 -8.55
N GLY A 8 25.65 -25.94 -8.74
CA GLY A 8 26.04 -26.86 -7.67
C GLY A 8 27.12 -26.32 -6.74
N ASN A 9 27.92 -25.31 -7.15
CA ASN A 9 29.02 -24.78 -6.33
C ASN A 9 28.65 -23.52 -5.52
N TYR A 10 27.36 -23.23 -5.34
CA TYR A 10 26.91 -22.52 -4.12
C TYR A 10 26.91 -23.45 -2.89
N VAL A 11 27.33 -24.71 -3.04
CA VAL A 11 27.55 -25.70 -1.97
C VAL A 11 29.02 -25.69 -1.58
N GLY A 12 29.33 -25.00 -0.48
CA GLY A 12 30.57 -25.22 0.25
C GLY A 12 30.56 -26.61 0.88
N GLU A 13 31.68 -27.30 0.73
CA GLU A 13 32.10 -28.62 1.24
C GLU A 13 31.20 -29.27 2.30
N GLY A 14 30.61 -30.39 1.91
CA GLY A 14 29.90 -31.32 2.79
C GLY A 14 29.42 -32.51 1.98
N VAL A 15 30.21 -33.59 2.01
CA VAL A 15 29.96 -34.84 1.29
C VAL A 15 28.57 -35.41 1.60
N GLY A 16 27.78 -35.64 0.55
CA GLY A 16 26.74 -36.67 0.54
C GLY A 16 25.35 -36.28 1.06
N ARG A 17 24.48 -35.84 0.14
CA ARG A 17 23.11 -36.35 -0.07
C ARG A 17 22.47 -35.60 -1.24
N ARG A 18 22.36 -36.27 -2.39
CA ARG A 18 21.51 -35.82 -3.50
C ARG A 18 20.06 -35.95 -3.04
N THR A 19 19.41 -34.84 -2.77
CA THR A 19 17.94 -34.78 -2.64
C THR A 19 17.33 -34.70 -4.04
N HIS A 20 16.49 -35.68 -4.36
CA HIS A 20 15.73 -35.76 -5.61
C HIS A 20 14.62 -34.70 -5.68
N ALA A 21 14.33 -34.26 -6.92
CA ALA A 21 13.19 -33.47 -7.43
C ALA A 21 13.16 -31.98 -7.00
N THR A 22 13.04 -30.96 -7.87
CA THR A 22 12.64 -30.85 -9.29
C THR A 22 12.94 -29.39 -9.70
N GLU A 23 13.44 -29.19 -10.93
CA GLU A 23 13.88 -27.93 -11.56
C GLU A 23 15.22 -27.29 -11.09
N ASP A 24 16.06 -26.92 -12.06
CA ASP A 24 17.24 -26.08 -11.84
C ASP A 24 16.75 -24.76 -11.20
N PRO A 25 17.29 -24.32 -10.04
CA PRO A 25 16.92 -23.05 -9.40
C PRO A 25 16.94 -21.85 -10.37
N LEU A 26 17.77 -21.94 -11.42
CA LEU A 26 17.83 -20.93 -12.47
C LEU A 26 16.65 -21.01 -13.45
N GLU A 27 16.17 -22.20 -13.79
CA GLU A 27 14.97 -22.38 -14.61
C GLU A 27 13.73 -21.89 -13.88
N GLU A 28 13.61 -22.21 -12.60
CA GLU A 28 12.51 -21.71 -11.75
C GLU A 28 12.57 -20.18 -11.62
N ALA A 29 13.76 -19.61 -11.40
CA ALA A 29 13.93 -18.15 -11.37
C ALA A 29 13.55 -17.49 -12.71
N ARG A 30 13.87 -18.12 -13.85
CA ARG A 30 13.46 -17.65 -15.18
C ARG A 30 11.94 -17.73 -15.37
N ARG A 31 11.31 -18.81 -14.89
CA ARG A 31 9.86 -18.97 -14.92
C ARG A 31 9.17 -17.89 -14.10
N LEU A 32 9.58 -17.72 -12.85
CA LEU A 32 9.08 -16.68 -11.94
C LEU A 32 9.31 -15.27 -12.49
N TYR A 33 10.45 -15.01 -13.15
CA TYR A 33 10.69 -13.71 -13.78
C TYR A 33 9.70 -13.42 -14.90
N ARG A 34 9.36 -14.42 -15.74
CA ARG A 34 8.36 -14.25 -16.81
C ARG A 34 6.95 -14.02 -16.27
N GLU A 35 6.58 -14.73 -15.21
CA GLU A 35 5.23 -14.69 -14.64
C GLU A 35 5.00 -13.49 -13.71
N LYS A 36 6.00 -13.17 -12.87
CA LYS A 36 5.87 -12.28 -11.71
C LYS A 36 6.89 -11.14 -11.70
N GLY A 37 7.79 -11.10 -12.69
CA GLY A 37 8.77 -10.04 -12.85
C GLY A 37 9.89 -10.06 -11.80
N ILE A 38 10.85 -9.15 -11.98
CA ILE A 38 12.12 -9.20 -11.25
C ILE A 38 11.98 -9.04 -9.73
N SER A 39 11.08 -8.16 -9.26
CA SER A 39 10.97 -7.89 -7.82
C SER A 39 10.56 -9.16 -7.07
N TYR A 40 9.62 -9.93 -7.62
CA TYR A 40 9.19 -11.18 -7.01
C TYR A 40 10.31 -12.23 -7.06
N THR A 41 10.98 -12.39 -8.20
CA THR A 41 12.06 -13.37 -8.33
C THR A 41 13.21 -13.11 -7.37
N LEU A 42 13.59 -11.84 -7.18
CA LEU A 42 14.64 -11.48 -6.22
C LEU A 42 14.22 -11.77 -4.79
N TRP A 43 12.98 -11.43 -4.40
CA TRP A 43 12.45 -11.80 -3.09
C TRP A 43 12.44 -13.33 -2.90
N TRP A 44 11.95 -14.09 -3.88
CA TRP A 44 11.90 -15.55 -3.84
C TRP A 44 13.29 -16.13 -3.62
N PHE A 45 14.30 -15.65 -4.36
CA PHE A 45 15.67 -16.14 -4.21
C PHE A 45 16.24 -15.84 -2.82
N ILE A 46 16.04 -14.63 -2.31
CA ILE A 46 16.43 -14.24 -0.94
C ILE A 46 15.73 -15.16 0.08
N ARG A 47 14.44 -15.41 -0.09
CA ARG A 47 13.64 -16.31 0.76
C ARG A 47 14.17 -17.73 0.76
N GLU A 48 14.46 -18.31 -0.40
CA GLU A 48 14.94 -19.69 -0.51
C GLU A 48 16.29 -19.89 0.18
N ILE A 49 17.24 -18.96 -0.01
CA ILE A 49 18.54 -19.04 0.65
C ILE A 49 18.37 -18.90 2.17
N TRP A 50 17.55 -17.96 2.63
CA TRP A 50 17.29 -17.78 4.05
C TRP A 50 16.59 -18.98 4.68
N ALA A 51 15.57 -19.55 4.02
CA ALA A 51 14.83 -20.71 4.52
C ALA A 51 15.75 -21.93 4.72
N ARG A 52 16.68 -22.14 3.79
CA ARG A 52 17.58 -23.31 3.80
C ARG A 52 18.80 -23.14 4.69
N ARG A 53 19.34 -21.91 4.79
CA ARG A 53 20.67 -21.66 5.39
C ARG A 53 20.70 -20.60 6.47
N ARG A 54 19.59 -19.87 6.66
CA ARG A 54 19.53 -18.69 7.55
C ARG A 54 20.63 -17.67 7.25
N HIS A 55 20.96 -17.51 5.97
CA HIS A 55 22.04 -16.66 5.50
C HIS A 55 21.51 -15.54 4.62
N ALA A 56 21.99 -14.31 4.85
CA ALA A 56 21.63 -13.16 4.05
C ALA A 56 22.30 -13.22 2.66
N VAL A 57 21.64 -12.70 1.65
CA VAL A 57 22.14 -12.75 0.27
C VAL A 57 22.80 -11.43 -0.10
N LYS A 58 24.01 -11.49 -0.65
CA LYS A 58 24.75 -10.30 -1.07
C LYS A 58 24.19 -9.69 -2.35
N PHE A 59 24.25 -8.37 -2.47
CA PHE A 59 23.85 -7.60 -3.64
C PHE A 59 24.47 -8.13 -4.94
N GLU A 60 25.76 -8.45 -4.93
CA GLU A 60 26.49 -8.98 -6.08
C GLU A 60 25.85 -10.26 -6.64
N ASP A 61 25.38 -11.15 -5.77
CA ASP A 61 24.77 -12.42 -6.19
C ASP A 61 23.36 -12.20 -6.74
N LEU A 62 22.60 -11.27 -6.14
CA LEU A 62 21.29 -10.85 -6.66
C LEU A 62 21.41 -10.17 -8.03
N PHE A 63 22.46 -9.39 -8.24
CA PHE A 63 22.76 -8.78 -9.53
C PHE A 63 23.15 -9.83 -10.58
N ARG A 64 23.99 -10.80 -10.22
CA ARG A 64 24.33 -11.93 -11.09
C ARG A 64 23.09 -12.72 -11.48
N LEU A 65 22.23 -13.06 -10.53
CA LEU A 65 20.95 -13.72 -10.81
C LEU A 65 20.13 -12.91 -11.82
N HIS A 66 19.94 -11.61 -11.56
CA HIS A 66 19.21 -10.72 -12.46
C HIS A 66 19.84 -10.65 -13.87
N GLN A 67 21.17 -10.68 -13.97
CA GLN A 67 21.90 -10.81 -15.23
C GLN A 67 21.54 -12.10 -15.96
N TYR A 68 21.57 -13.24 -15.28
CA TYR A 68 21.33 -14.55 -15.90
C TYR A 68 19.88 -14.78 -16.34
N ILE A 69 18.91 -14.23 -15.63
CA ILE A 69 17.48 -14.44 -15.92
C ILE A 69 16.88 -13.39 -16.85
N ALA A 70 17.38 -12.15 -16.81
CA ALA A 70 16.79 -11.02 -17.54
C ALA A 70 17.79 -10.22 -18.40
N GLY A 71 19.08 -10.59 -18.41
CA GLY A 71 20.11 -9.87 -19.16
C GLY A 71 20.42 -8.47 -18.63
N ALA A 72 20.23 -8.23 -17.33
CA ALA A 72 20.40 -6.92 -16.71
C ALA A 72 21.82 -6.36 -16.86
N ARG A 73 22.01 -5.33 -17.68
CA ARG A 73 23.34 -4.76 -17.94
C ARG A 73 23.86 -3.81 -16.85
N SER A 74 22.99 -3.35 -15.94
CA SER A 74 23.35 -2.36 -14.91
C SER A 74 22.88 -2.80 -13.53
N LYS A 75 23.75 -2.62 -12.53
CA LYS A 75 23.43 -2.81 -11.10
C LYS A 75 22.23 -1.95 -10.65
N ASN A 76 21.95 -0.83 -11.33
CA ASN A 76 20.90 0.10 -10.94
C ASN A 76 19.49 -0.50 -11.01
N SER A 77 19.19 -1.37 -11.98
CA SER A 77 17.87 -1.99 -12.09
C SER A 77 17.61 -2.95 -10.91
N THR A 78 18.61 -3.75 -10.53
CA THR A 78 18.56 -4.60 -9.32
C THR A 78 18.39 -3.75 -8.07
N ARG A 79 19.17 -2.66 -7.91
CA ARG A 79 19.03 -1.75 -6.76
C ARG A 79 17.64 -1.16 -6.65
N LYS A 80 17.04 -0.72 -7.76
CA LYS A 80 15.67 -0.19 -7.77
C LYS A 80 14.63 -1.24 -7.37
N ALA A 81 14.79 -2.48 -7.82
CA ALA A 81 13.90 -3.58 -7.43
C ALA A 81 14.04 -3.89 -5.94
N LEU A 82 15.27 -4.03 -5.42
CA LEU A 82 15.54 -4.27 -4.00
C LEU A 82 15.05 -3.12 -3.12
N LYS A 83 15.30 -1.87 -3.51
CA LYS A 83 14.80 -0.70 -2.80
C LYS A 83 13.27 -0.70 -2.71
N ARG A 84 12.56 -1.13 -3.75
CA ARG A 84 11.10 -1.23 -3.71
C ARG A 84 10.62 -2.32 -2.74
N LEU A 85 11.29 -3.48 -2.73
CA LEU A 85 10.99 -4.56 -1.79
C LEU A 85 11.23 -4.11 -0.35
N GLU A 86 12.31 -3.38 -0.10
CA GLU A 86 12.64 -2.76 1.20
C GLU A 86 11.60 -1.69 1.58
N GLU A 87 11.22 -0.83 0.63
CA GLU A 87 10.17 0.18 0.83
C GLU A 87 8.80 -0.44 1.18
N TYR A 88 8.51 -1.65 0.70
CA TYR A 88 7.33 -2.43 1.06
C TYR A 88 7.50 -3.29 2.32
N GLY A 89 8.68 -3.26 2.95
CA GLY A 89 8.98 -4.06 4.14
C GLY A 89 9.06 -5.56 3.89
N LEU A 90 9.29 -5.99 2.65
CA LEU A 90 9.35 -7.41 2.29
C LEU A 90 10.75 -8.01 2.52
N ILE A 91 11.77 -7.16 2.45
CA ILE A 91 13.17 -7.51 2.71
C ILE A 91 13.81 -6.42 3.57
N GLU A 92 14.94 -6.74 4.20
CA GLU A 92 15.77 -5.81 4.95
C GLU A 92 17.20 -5.83 4.40
N ASN A 93 17.81 -4.65 4.29
CA ASN A 93 19.23 -4.51 4.05
C ASN A 93 19.96 -4.40 5.39
N LEU A 94 20.80 -5.39 5.70
CA LEU A 94 21.53 -5.48 6.97
C LEU A 94 22.79 -4.60 7.02
N GLY A 95 23.06 -3.82 5.97
CA GLY A 95 24.33 -3.14 5.78
C GLY A 95 25.22 -3.89 4.78
N ASP A 96 26.19 -3.19 4.20
CA ASP A 96 27.18 -3.72 3.24
C ASP A 96 26.60 -4.48 2.03
N GLY A 97 25.31 -4.25 1.73
CA GLY A 97 24.60 -4.87 0.62
C GLY A 97 24.14 -6.30 0.88
N TYR A 98 24.00 -6.73 2.14
CA TYR A 98 23.39 -8.01 2.49
C TYR A 98 21.89 -7.86 2.72
N TYR A 99 21.11 -8.79 2.16
CA TYR A 99 19.65 -8.75 2.23
C TYR A 99 19.08 -10.01 2.88
N LYS A 100 18.16 -9.85 3.82
CA LYS A 100 17.33 -10.94 4.37
C LYS A 100 15.85 -10.73 4.04
N PRO A 101 15.03 -11.79 3.93
CA PRO A 101 13.59 -11.63 3.81
C PRO A 101 13.02 -11.23 5.18
N LEU A 102 12.12 -10.25 5.20
CA LEU A 102 11.31 -9.93 6.38
C LEU A 102 9.99 -10.68 6.33
N ILE A 103 9.43 -10.85 5.13
CA ILE A 103 8.18 -11.57 4.92
C ILE A 103 8.48 -12.87 4.19
N MET A 104 8.16 -13.99 4.84
CA MET A 104 8.26 -15.33 4.26
C MET A 104 6.98 -15.76 3.52
N ASP A 105 5.85 -15.12 3.85
CA ASP A 105 4.54 -15.44 3.31
C ASP A 105 4.39 -14.95 1.87
N GLN A 106 4.17 -15.91 0.97
CA GLN A 106 4.09 -15.65 -0.46
C GLN A 106 2.85 -14.86 -0.85
N ALA A 107 1.71 -15.09 -0.21
CA ALA A 107 0.46 -14.40 -0.56
C ALA A 107 0.57 -12.89 -0.24
N ILE A 108 1.19 -12.55 0.90
CA ILE A 108 1.47 -11.15 1.26
C ILE A 108 2.37 -10.51 0.21
N VAL A 109 3.44 -11.19 -0.21
CA VAL A 109 4.39 -10.61 -1.19
C VAL A 109 3.74 -10.41 -2.55
N GLU A 110 2.97 -11.39 -3.03
CA GLU A 110 2.26 -11.28 -4.31
C GLU A 110 1.28 -10.12 -4.30
N GLY A 111 0.48 -9.97 -3.25
CA GLY A 111 -0.44 -8.85 -3.16
C GLY A 111 0.20 -7.47 -2.95
N SER A 112 1.48 -7.43 -2.59
CA SER A 112 2.23 -6.17 -2.41
C SER A 112 2.83 -5.65 -3.71
N ILE A 113 3.20 -6.56 -4.62
CA ILE A 113 3.87 -6.25 -5.87
C ILE A 113 2.83 -5.90 -6.93
N ASP A 114 2.98 -4.70 -7.52
CA ASP A 114 2.13 -4.29 -8.64
C ASP A 114 2.62 -4.93 -9.95
N PHE A 115 2.14 -6.14 -10.25
CA PHE A 115 2.50 -6.89 -11.45
C PHE A 115 2.00 -6.21 -12.75
N SER A 116 0.99 -5.35 -12.67
CA SER A 116 0.49 -4.59 -13.83
C SER A 116 1.51 -3.57 -14.37
N ARG A 117 2.55 -3.24 -13.58
CA ARG A 117 3.63 -2.32 -13.94
C ARG A 117 4.88 -2.98 -14.53
N ILE A 118 4.83 -4.26 -14.89
CA ILE A 118 5.91 -4.91 -15.65
C ILE A 118 5.83 -4.42 -17.10
N ARG A 119 6.44 -3.26 -17.41
CA ARG A 119 6.66 -2.77 -18.79
C ARG A 119 8.02 -2.07 -18.95
N THR A 120 8.58 -2.25 -20.15
CA THR A 120 9.88 -1.84 -20.69
C THR A 120 10.17 -0.32 -20.64
N ARG A 121 11.47 0.01 -20.79
CA ARG A 121 12.12 1.33 -21.00
C ARG A 121 11.14 2.47 -21.31
N ASP A 122 10.83 3.33 -20.33
CA ASP A 122 11.17 4.77 -20.35
C ASP A 122 10.45 5.58 -19.24
N GLN A 123 11.15 6.64 -18.79
CA GLN A 123 10.70 7.81 -17.98
C GLN A 123 10.64 7.74 -16.44
N VAL A 124 11.49 8.54 -15.77
CA VAL A 124 11.27 9.18 -14.43
C VAL A 124 12.22 10.41 -14.26
N LEU A 125 11.77 11.48 -13.58
CA LEU A 125 12.37 12.21 -12.41
C LEU A 125 12.08 13.74 -12.42
N ARG A 126 11.90 14.52 -11.33
CA ARG A 126 11.51 14.37 -9.89
C ARG A 126 11.39 15.79 -9.26
N ASN A 127 11.09 15.90 -7.95
CA ASN A 127 10.79 17.10 -7.14
C ASN A 127 10.33 16.68 -5.71
N ARG A 128 10.88 17.15 -4.56
CA ARG A 128 10.38 16.89 -3.17
C ARG A 128 10.44 18.19 -2.35
N LYS A 129 9.61 18.35 -1.31
CA LYS A 129 9.58 19.50 -0.36
C LYS A 129 9.45 19.02 1.09
N ASP A 130 9.89 19.86 2.01
CA ASP A 130 10.01 19.69 3.47
C ASP A 130 8.69 19.75 4.27
N ALA A 131 8.79 19.35 5.54
CA ALA A 131 7.73 19.19 6.53
C ALA A 131 7.47 20.44 7.38
N VAL A 132 6.24 20.57 7.89
CA VAL A 132 5.85 21.50 8.97
C VAL A 132 4.90 20.80 9.94
N GLU A 133 5.10 21.09 11.22
CA GLU A 133 4.38 20.64 12.41
C GLU A 133 3.16 21.54 12.70
N THR A 134 2.04 20.98 13.18
CA THR A 134 0.88 21.79 13.62
C THR A 134 0.14 21.13 14.80
N SER A 135 -0.24 21.92 15.82
CA SER A 135 -1.36 21.66 16.73
C SER A 135 -2.49 22.67 16.45
N MET A 136 -3.77 22.31 16.61
CA MET A 136 -4.90 23.19 16.23
C MET A 136 -6.12 23.03 17.14
N GLN A 137 -6.82 24.13 17.43
CA GLN A 137 -8.13 24.17 18.09
C GLN A 137 -9.25 24.26 17.03
N LEU A 138 -10.44 23.74 17.33
CA LEU A 138 -11.61 23.64 16.41
C LEU A 138 -12.09 24.95 15.75
N LYS A 139 -11.64 26.13 16.22
CA LYS A 139 -11.95 27.44 15.62
C LYS A 139 -11.17 27.76 14.34
N ASP A 140 -10.14 26.98 14.02
CA ASP A 140 -9.25 27.27 12.89
C ASP A 140 -9.51 26.40 11.65
N MET A 141 -10.69 25.76 11.54
CA MET A 141 -11.01 24.96 10.35
C MET A 141 -10.86 25.81 9.07
N PRO A 142 -10.12 25.32 8.05
CA PRO A 142 -10.05 25.96 6.75
C PRO A 142 -11.44 26.32 6.24
N ARG A 143 -11.65 27.57 5.81
CA ARG A 143 -12.94 28.03 5.27
C ARG A 143 -13.43 27.15 4.12
N GLU A 144 -12.48 26.58 3.38
CA GLU A 144 -12.67 25.67 2.27
C GLU A 144 -13.33 24.34 2.67
N LEU A 145 -13.26 23.94 3.95
CA LEU A 145 -13.96 22.75 4.47
C LEU A 145 -15.44 23.01 4.78
N MET A 146 -15.79 24.25 5.10
CA MET A 146 -17.12 24.59 5.62
C MET A 146 -18.27 24.13 4.71
N PRO A 147 -18.19 24.20 3.37
CA PRO A 147 -19.22 23.65 2.50
C PRO A 147 -19.42 22.15 2.68
N VAL A 148 -18.33 21.38 2.81
CA VAL A 148 -18.38 19.93 3.02
C VAL A 148 -18.94 19.60 4.40
N VAL A 149 -18.44 20.28 5.44
CA VAL A 149 -18.88 20.04 6.83
C VAL A 149 -20.36 20.35 7.00
N LYS A 150 -20.84 21.47 6.43
CA LYS A 150 -22.26 21.85 6.48
C LYS A 150 -23.15 20.83 5.75
N GLU A 151 -22.75 20.35 4.57
CA GLU A 151 -23.52 19.34 3.86
C GLU A 151 -23.48 17.98 4.57
N ALA A 152 -22.33 17.58 5.13
CA ALA A 152 -22.23 16.37 5.95
C ALA A 152 -23.15 16.46 7.18
N GLN A 153 -23.15 17.58 7.89
CA GLN A 153 -24.03 17.80 9.04
C GLN A 153 -25.52 17.68 8.65
N LYS A 154 -25.95 18.31 7.55
CA LYS A 154 -27.33 18.18 7.06
C LYS A 154 -27.71 16.74 6.72
N LEU A 155 -26.77 15.95 6.19
CA LEU A 155 -26.99 14.54 5.91
C LEU A 155 -27.17 13.74 7.21
N ILE A 156 -26.30 13.96 8.20
CA ILE A 156 -26.43 13.33 9.52
C ILE A 156 -27.77 13.67 10.18
N GLU A 157 -28.17 14.95 10.18
CA GLU A 157 -29.44 15.41 10.75
C GLU A 157 -30.67 14.76 10.09
N ARG A 158 -30.54 14.32 8.83
CA ARG A 158 -31.59 13.61 8.09
C ARG A 158 -31.53 12.09 8.25
N GLY A 159 -30.54 11.57 8.97
CA GLY A 159 -30.30 10.13 9.10
C GLY A 159 -29.48 9.51 7.94
N ASP A 160 -28.99 10.31 6.99
CA ASP A 160 -28.20 9.87 5.84
C ASP A 160 -26.71 9.67 6.18
N LYS A 161 -26.41 8.92 7.25
CA LYS A 161 -25.05 8.71 7.76
C LYS A 161 -24.06 8.25 6.68
N TRP A 162 -24.43 7.23 5.93
CA TRP A 162 -23.53 6.61 4.93
C TRP A 162 -23.18 7.55 3.78
N LYS A 163 -24.11 8.42 3.39
CA LYS A 163 -23.89 9.46 2.40
C LYS A 163 -22.98 10.57 2.92
N ALA A 164 -23.05 10.90 4.21
CA ALA A 164 -22.10 11.81 4.84
C ALA A 164 -20.68 11.22 4.89
N VAL A 165 -20.57 9.92 5.21
CA VAL A 165 -19.30 9.18 5.19
C VAL A 165 -18.72 9.13 3.77
N ASP A 166 -19.53 8.85 2.74
CA ASP A 166 -19.13 8.87 1.31
C ASP A 166 -18.61 10.25 0.90
N LEU A 167 -19.31 11.32 1.30
CA LEU A 167 -18.90 12.70 1.04
C LEU A 167 -17.53 12.98 1.65
N ILE A 168 -17.31 12.63 2.92
CA ILE A 168 -16.05 12.87 3.64
C ILE A 168 -14.92 12.03 3.03
N ALA A 169 -15.17 10.75 2.74
CA ALA A 169 -14.20 9.85 2.15
C ALA A 169 -13.65 10.40 0.82
N HIS A 170 -14.52 10.94 -0.03
CA HIS A 170 -14.16 11.39 -1.37
C HIS A 170 -13.80 12.88 -1.49
N THR A 171 -13.79 13.61 -0.37
CA THR A 171 -13.41 15.04 -0.34
C THR A 171 -12.25 15.32 0.60
N LEU A 172 -12.27 14.77 1.82
CA LEU A 172 -11.29 15.07 2.87
C LEU A 172 -10.19 14.02 2.94
N LEU A 173 -10.51 12.75 2.68
CA LEU A 173 -9.54 11.67 2.62
C LEU A 173 -8.93 11.51 1.21
N PRO A 174 -7.76 10.86 1.09
CA PRO A 174 -7.09 10.63 -0.21
C PRO A 174 -7.82 9.63 -1.14
N ILE A 175 -9.08 9.30 -0.87
CA ILE A 175 -9.82 8.19 -1.49
C ILE A 175 -10.45 8.64 -2.80
N ARG A 176 -10.10 7.97 -3.90
CA ARG A 176 -10.72 8.21 -5.22
C ARG A 176 -12.19 7.77 -5.22
N LYS A 177 -12.96 8.24 -6.20
CA LYS A 177 -14.34 7.79 -6.47
C LYS A 177 -14.52 6.27 -6.46
N THR A 178 -13.49 5.53 -6.89
CA THR A 178 -13.51 4.04 -6.96
C THR A 178 -12.96 3.37 -5.70
N GLY A 179 -12.48 4.14 -4.73
CA GLY A 179 -11.99 3.65 -3.46
C GLY A 179 -13.10 3.55 -2.42
N VAL A 180 -12.80 2.91 -1.30
CA VAL A 180 -13.74 2.62 -0.21
C VAL A 180 -13.04 2.91 1.12
N LEU A 181 -13.62 3.77 1.97
CA LEU A 181 -13.23 3.80 3.38
C LEU A 181 -13.75 2.56 4.07
N ILE A 182 -12.86 1.76 4.65
CA ILE A 182 -13.22 0.47 5.25
C ILE A 182 -13.54 0.66 6.72
N ALA A 183 -12.64 1.30 7.46
CA ALA A 183 -12.79 1.48 8.88
C ALA A 183 -12.04 2.72 9.35
N ARG A 184 -12.55 3.26 10.45
CA ARG A 184 -11.79 4.10 11.36
C ARG A 184 -11.49 3.26 12.61
N LYS A 185 -10.29 3.43 13.15
CA LYS A 185 -9.96 3.05 14.52
C LYS A 185 -9.12 4.14 15.16
N ASP A 186 -9.60 4.78 16.22
CA ASP A 186 -8.97 5.95 16.83
C ASP A 186 -8.71 7.07 15.81
N ASP A 187 -7.44 7.32 15.50
CA ASP A 187 -6.99 8.28 14.49
C ASP A 187 -6.58 7.64 13.16
N LEU A 188 -6.67 6.31 13.04
CA LEU A 188 -6.31 5.54 11.86
C LEU A 188 -7.50 5.34 10.92
N PHE A 189 -7.25 5.55 9.64
CA PHE A 189 -8.21 5.36 8.56
C PHE A 189 -7.66 4.29 7.61
N LEU A 190 -8.36 3.15 7.53
CA LEU A 190 -8.06 2.06 6.60
C LEU A 190 -8.98 2.18 5.39
N TYR A 191 -8.40 2.21 4.19
CA TYR A 191 -9.18 2.31 2.95
C TYR A 191 -8.58 1.48 1.83
N TYR A 192 -9.41 1.09 0.86
CA TYR A 192 -9.01 0.30 -0.30
C TYR A 192 -9.18 1.08 -1.59
N GLU A 193 -8.17 1.06 -2.45
CA GLU A 193 -8.15 1.72 -3.75
C GLU A 193 -8.27 0.70 -4.88
N ARG A 194 -9.49 0.52 -5.41
CA ARG A 194 -9.77 -0.45 -6.48
C ARG A 194 -8.94 -0.25 -7.74
N LYS A 195 -8.59 1.00 -8.07
CA LYS A 195 -7.77 1.31 -9.25
C LYS A 195 -6.37 0.68 -9.18
N THR A 196 -5.84 0.52 -7.98
CA THR A 196 -4.49 0.01 -7.75
C THR A 196 -4.48 -1.34 -7.06
N ASP A 197 -5.65 -1.81 -6.62
CA ASP A 197 -5.84 -3.05 -5.85
C ASP A 197 -4.97 -3.07 -4.59
N LYS A 198 -4.93 -1.93 -3.88
CA LYS A 198 -4.10 -1.75 -2.68
C LYS A 198 -4.91 -1.24 -1.51
N MET A 199 -4.59 -1.78 -0.34
CA MET A 199 -4.96 -1.22 0.95
C MET A 199 -4.04 -0.05 1.27
N HIS A 200 -4.60 0.95 1.92
CA HIS A 200 -3.91 2.14 2.37
C HIS A 200 -4.31 2.46 3.79
N MET A 201 -3.39 3.10 4.51
CA MET A 201 -3.64 3.59 5.84
C MET A 201 -3.06 4.98 6.02
N ILE A 202 -3.83 5.85 6.66
CA ILE A 202 -3.45 7.22 6.98
C ILE A 202 -3.96 7.55 8.39
N ARG A 203 -3.23 8.42 9.08
CA ARG A 203 -3.57 8.88 10.42
C ARG A 203 -4.03 10.34 10.37
N SER A 204 -5.10 10.68 11.08
CA SER A 204 -5.58 12.07 11.20
C SER A 204 -6.45 12.28 12.43
N TRP A 205 -5.82 12.71 13.53
CA TRP A 205 -6.56 13.10 14.74
C TRP A 205 -7.55 14.25 14.48
N ARG A 206 -7.21 15.18 13.55
CA ARG A 206 -8.08 16.30 13.17
C ARG A 206 -9.35 15.83 12.47
N LEU A 207 -9.21 14.89 11.54
CA LEU A 207 -10.36 14.31 10.86
C LEU A 207 -11.20 13.46 11.82
N THR A 208 -10.56 12.75 12.75
CA THR A 208 -11.26 12.04 13.83
C THR A 208 -12.11 12.99 14.66
N ALA A 209 -11.55 14.10 15.13
CA ALA A 209 -12.29 15.11 15.88
C ALA A 209 -13.48 15.69 15.08
N LEU A 210 -13.31 15.90 13.76
CA LEU A 210 -14.41 16.33 12.89
C LEU A 210 -15.52 15.28 12.79
N LEU A 211 -15.16 14.01 12.60
CA LEU A 211 -16.12 12.91 12.53
C LEU A 211 -16.85 12.72 13.86
N ASP A 212 -16.17 12.84 15.00
CA ASP A 212 -16.77 12.77 16.33
C ASP A 212 -17.75 13.93 16.55
N PHE A 213 -17.39 15.15 16.11
CA PHE A 213 -18.29 16.30 16.10
C PHE A 213 -19.56 16.04 15.26
N LEU A 214 -19.43 15.33 14.14
CA LEU A 214 -20.55 14.92 13.29
C LEU A 214 -21.31 13.70 13.83
N GLY A 215 -20.92 13.14 14.98
CA GLY A 215 -21.52 11.95 15.57
C GLY A 215 -21.20 10.64 14.84
N ILE A 216 -20.19 10.64 13.96
CA ILE A 216 -19.71 9.45 13.26
C ILE A 216 -18.69 8.74 14.16
N LYS A 217 -19.08 7.58 14.69
CA LYS A 217 -18.29 6.83 15.68
C LYS A 217 -17.16 6.04 15.03
N ASP A 218 -16.33 5.51 15.91
CA ASP A 218 -15.20 4.71 15.54
C ASP A 218 -15.67 3.29 15.25
N GLU A 219 -15.67 2.92 13.98
CA GLU A 219 -16.32 1.70 13.50
C GLU A 219 -15.92 1.35 12.07
N VAL A 220 -16.52 0.26 11.60
CA VAL A 220 -16.49 -0.18 10.21
C VAL A 220 -17.33 0.81 9.38
N LEU A 221 -16.68 1.53 8.48
CA LEU A 221 -17.29 2.61 7.69
C LEU A 221 -17.62 2.18 6.24
N VAL A 222 -17.54 0.88 5.97
CA VAL A 222 -17.59 0.32 4.63
C VAL A 222 -18.97 0.29 3.98
N ALA A 223 -20.03 0.53 4.75
CA ALA A 223 -21.40 0.46 4.26
C ALA A 223 -21.79 1.64 3.36
N HIS A 224 -20.96 2.68 3.26
CA HIS A 224 -21.14 3.69 2.22
C HIS A 224 -21.01 3.04 0.82
N ARG A 225 -22.02 3.25 -0.03
CA ARG A 225 -21.92 2.79 -1.42
C ARG A 225 -21.15 3.83 -2.21
N HIS A 226 -20.20 3.36 -3.02
CA HIS A 226 -19.55 4.17 -4.03
C HIS A 226 -20.59 5.04 -4.73
N SER A 227 -20.40 6.37 -4.68
CA SER A 227 -21.21 7.38 -5.38
C SER A 227 -22.49 7.86 -4.71
N GLU A 228 -22.79 7.49 -3.45
CA GLU A 228 -23.96 8.06 -2.75
C GLU A 228 -23.90 9.59 -2.66
N ALA A 229 -22.70 10.15 -2.49
CA ALA A 229 -22.47 11.59 -2.47
C ALA A 229 -22.12 12.17 -3.85
N ASP A 230 -22.16 11.42 -4.95
CA ASP A 230 -21.69 11.89 -6.28
C ASP A 230 -22.42 13.16 -6.73
N GLY A 231 -23.74 13.23 -6.54
CA GLY A 231 -24.53 14.43 -6.85
C GLY A 231 -24.12 15.65 -6.02
N ILE A 232 -23.79 15.45 -4.74
CA ILE A 232 -23.35 16.52 -3.83
C ILE A 232 -21.94 16.97 -4.20
N ILE A 233 -21.03 16.03 -4.45
CA ILE A 233 -19.64 16.32 -4.85
C ILE A 233 -19.62 17.09 -6.18
N ARG A 234 -20.41 16.69 -7.17
CA ARG A 234 -20.52 17.44 -8.44
C ARG A 234 -21.14 18.81 -8.24
N LYS A 235 -22.13 18.95 -7.35
CA LYS A 235 -22.73 20.25 -7.03
C LYS A 235 -21.72 21.19 -6.36
N LEU A 236 -20.92 20.70 -5.41
CA LEU A 236 -19.97 21.50 -4.64
C LEU A 236 -18.68 21.81 -5.42
N PHE A 237 -18.17 20.85 -6.20
CA PHE A 237 -16.83 20.91 -6.79
C PHE A 237 -16.80 20.76 -8.32
N GLY A 238 -17.94 20.43 -8.96
CA GLY A 238 -18.03 20.09 -10.39
C GLY A 238 -17.54 18.68 -10.72
N SER A 239 -16.50 18.18 -10.05
CA SER A 239 -15.94 16.85 -10.26
C SER A 239 -15.26 16.29 -9.00
N HIS A 240 -15.08 14.96 -8.97
CA HIS A 240 -14.29 14.28 -7.92
C HIS A 240 -12.82 14.68 -7.93
N ASP A 241 -12.26 14.96 -9.12
CA ASP A 241 -10.89 15.43 -9.23
C ASP A 241 -10.70 16.80 -8.59
N ASN A 242 -11.67 17.71 -8.73
CA ASN A 242 -11.66 18.99 -8.05
C ASN A 242 -11.86 18.82 -6.53
N ALA A 243 -12.74 17.91 -6.12
CA ALA A 243 -12.97 17.62 -4.71
C ALA A 243 -11.69 17.14 -4.00
N ARG A 244 -10.86 16.34 -4.67
CA ARG A 244 -9.54 15.91 -4.16
C ARG A 244 -8.56 17.05 -3.86
N ARG A 245 -8.77 18.24 -4.43
CA ARG A 245 -7.95 19.43 -4.10
C ARG A 245 -8.05 19.80 -2.63
N LEU A 246 -9.20 19.56 -2.02
CA LEU A 246 -9.43 19.82 -0.61
C LEU A 246 -8.57 18.91 0.28
N HIS A 247 -8.47 17.61 -0.05
CA HIS A 247 -7.53 16.70 0.61
C HIS A 247 -6.07 17.20 0.53
N TYR A 248 -5.60 17.66 -0.64
CA TYR A 248 -4.23 18.18 -0.75
C TYR A 248 -4.02 19.45 0.07
N LEU A 249 -5.00 20.35 0.11
CA LEU A 249 -4.97 21.52 0.98
C LEU A 249 -4.84 21.13 2.45
N LEU A 250 -5.63 20.14 2.90
CA LEU A 250 -5.57 19.64 4.27
C LEU A 250 -4.21 19.01 4.59
N LYS A 251 -3.65 18.25 3.63
CA LYS A 251 -2.31 17.67 3.73
C LYS A 251 -1.24 18.76 3.90
N GLU A 252 -1.26 19.82 3.09
CA GLU A 252 -0.32 20.95 3.22
C GLU A 252 -0.42 21.64 4.58
N ARG A 253 -1.60 21.59 5.22
CA ARG A 253 -1.82 22.11 6.57
C ARG A 253 -1.51 21.10 7.69
N GLY A 254 -0.90 19.96 7.36
CA GLY A 254 -0.48 18.95 8.32
C GLY A 254 -1.63 18.16 8.94
N TRP A 255 -2.76 18.01 8.24
CA TRP A 255 -3.89 17.23 8.77
C TRP A 255 -3.66 15.73 8.78
N PHE A 256 -2.68 15.25 8.03
CA PHE A 256 -2.44 13.82 7.85
C PHE A 256 -1.02 13.44 8.21
N GLU A 257 -0.93 12.31 8.90
CA GLU A 257 0.31 11.60 9.19
C GLU A 257 0.28 10.25 8.50
N TYR A 258 1.44 9.88 7.95
CA TYR A 258 1.64 8.60 7.30
C TYR A 258 2.43 7.71 8.24
N PRO A 259 1.89 6.55 8.68
CA PRO A 259 2.61 5.68 9.60
C PRO A 259 3.99 5.32 9.05
N ALA A 260 5.04 5.52 9.84
CA ALA A 260 6.42 5.23 9.42
C ALA A 260 6.66 3.70 9.28
N GLU A 261 5.90 2.91 10.02
CA GLU A 261 5.96 1.46 10.03
C GLU A 261 5.32 0.86 8.77
N ASN A 262 5.77 -0.34 8.40
CA ASN A 262 5.14 -1.14 7.37
C ASN A 262 4.05 -1.99 8.00
N TYR A 263 2.83 -1.85 7.48
CA TYR A 263 1.70 -2.66 7.88
C TYR A 263 1.36 -3.64 6.77
N PHE A 264 0.73 -4.74 7.14
CA PHE A 264 0.28 -5.76 6.22
C PHE A 264 -1.16 -6.12 6.55
N TYR A 265 -1.87 -6.70 5.60
CA TYR A 265 -3.24 -7.14 5.81
C TYR A 265 -3.46 -8.55 5.29
N ARG A 266 -4.48 -9.19 5.87
CA ARG A 266 -5.10 -10.40 5.33
C ARG A 266 -6.60 -10.33 5.52
N ILE A 267 -7.33 -10.74 4.50
CA ILE A 267 -8.78 -10.87 4.51
C ILE A 267 -9.11 -12.34 4.74
N PHE A 268 -9.97 -12.60 5.72
CA PHE A 268 -10.40 -13.93 6.10
C PHE A 268 -11.91 -14.07 5.94
N GLU A 269 -12.34 -15.30 5.70
CA GLU A 269 -13.73 -15.74 5.72
C GLU A 269 -13.86 -16.85 6.77
N ASN A 270 -14.88 -16.76 7.62
CA ASN A 270 -15.32 -17.91 8.41
C ASN A 270 -16.22 -18.76 7.51
N PRO A 271 -15.82 -19.98 7.12
CA PRO A 271 -16.60 -20.81 6.20
C PRO A 271 -17.94 -21.28 6.79
N MET A 272 -18.11 -21.24 8.11
CA MET A 272 -19.34 -21.68 8.78
C MET A 272 -20.37 -20.55 8.90
N THR A 273 -19.91 -19.34 9.24
CA THR A 273 -20.80 -18.19 9.46
C THR A 273 -20.88 -17.26 8.26
N HIS A 274 -19.98 -17.40 7.29
CA HIS A 274 -19.73 -16.46 6.20
C HIS A 274 -19.42 -15.04 6.68
N ASP A 275 -18.94 -14.90 7.92
CA ASP A 275 -18.41 -13.64 8.43
C ASP A 275 -17.04 -13.38 7.83
N TRP A 276 -16.78 -12.12 7.54
CA TRP A 276 -15.50 -11.70 6.98
C TRP A 276 -14.83 -10.72 7.92
N TRP A 277 -13.50 -10.78 7.98
CA TRP A 277 -12.73 -9.77 8.68
C TRP A 277 -11.41 -9.49 7.96
N ILE A 278 -10.89 -8.30 8.21
CA ILE A 278 -9.58 -7.86 7.77
C ILE A 278 -8.72 -7.78 9.03
N SER A 279 -7.68 -8.58 9.07
CA SER A 279 -6.63 -8.44 10.08
C SER A 279 -5.50 -7.61 9.49
N VAL A 280 -5.05 -6.63 10.26
CA VAL A 280 -3.93 -5.75 9.98
C VAL A 280 -2.82 -6.13 10.95
N TYR A 281 -1.62 -6.27 10.40
CA TYR A 281 -0.45 -6.76 11.11
C TYR A 281 0.69 -5.77 11.04
N LYS A 282 1.47 -5.70 12.11
CA LYS A 282 2.80 -5.09 12.14
C LYS A 282 3.86 -6.18 12.21
N LEU A 283 5.04 -5.89 11.68
CA LEU A 283 6.20 -6.73 11.92
C LEU A 283 6.89 -6.29 13.21
N ASN A 284 6.88 -7.16 14.22
CA ASN A 284 7.73 -7.00 15.39
C ASN A 284 9.17 -7.39 15.01
N ARG A 285 10.07 -6.40 15.06
CA ARG A 285 11.48 -6.57 14.65
C ARG A 285 12.32 -7.34 15.66
N GLU A 286 11.92 -7.38 16.92
CA GLU A 286 12.65 -8.13 17.95
C GLU A 286 12.39 -9.63 17.79
N THR A 287 11.18 -10.00 17.40
CA THR A 287 10.75 -11.39 17.25
C THR A 287 10.77 -11.88 15.80
N ASP A 288 10.96 -10.99 14.82
CA ASP A 288 10.78 -11.25 13.39
C ASP A 288 9.40 -11.91 13.10
N ARG A 289 8.36 -11.53 13.85
CA ARG A 289 7.00 -12.07 13.73
C ARG A 289 5.97 -11.00 13.41
N MET A 290 4.94 -11.43 12.70
CA MET A 290 3.76 -10.62 12.41
C MET A 290 2.83 -10.64 13.63
N GLU A 291 2.53 -9.47 14.17
CA GLU A 291 1.62 -9.29 15.30
C GLU A 291 0.36 -8.56 14.81
N GLU A 292 -0.81 -9.06 15.19
CA GLU A 292 -2.08 -8.44 14.82
C GLU A 292 -2.26 -7.14 15.63
N ASP A 293 -2.41 -6.03 14.91
CA ASP A 293 -2.57 -4.69 15.49
C ASP A 293 -4.04 -4.25 15.45
N LEU A 294 -4.75 -4.64 14.40
CA LEU A 294 -6.14 -4.27 14.20
C LEU A 294 -6.90 -5.39 13.51
N ARG A 295 -8.08 -5.71 14.03
CA ARG A 295 -9.05 -6.60 13.40
C ARG A 295 -10.34 -5.84 13.12
N VAL A 296 -10.78 -5.88 11.87
CA VAL A 296 -11.98 -5.18 11.38
C VAL A 296 -12.95 -6.20 10.83
N GLU A 297 -14.08 -6.41 11.50
CA GLU A 297 -15.17 -7.21 10.95
C GLU A 297 -15.82 -6.45 9.79
N VAL A 298 -16.09 -7.13 8.68
CA VAL A 298 -16.62 -6.50 7.47
C VAL A 298 -17.73 -7.35 6.88
N GLY A 299 -18.78 -6.70 6.40
CA GLY A 299 -19.82 -7.40 5.65
C GLY A 299 -19.30 -7.89 4.29
N ARG A 300 -19.91 -8.94 3.73
CA ARG A 300 -19.52 -9.49 2.41
C ARG A 300 -19.46 -8.43 1.29
N SER A 301 -20.35 -7.45 1.29
CA SER A 301 -20.37 -6.37 0.30
C SER A 301 -19.10 -5.52 0.30
N ALA A 302 -18.46 -5.36 1.46
CA ALA A 302 -17.24 -4.55 1.68
C ALA A 302 -16.02 -5.05 0.91
N ILE A 303 -15.94 -6.36 0.78
CA ILE A 303 -14.79 -7.09 0.22
C ILE A 303 -15.09 -7.63 -1.19
N THR A 304 -16.36 -7.53 -1.62
CA THR A 304 -16.81 -7.95 -2.93
C THR A 304 -16.19 -7.02 -3.97
N GLY A 305 -15.11 -7.48 -4.62
CA GLY A 305 -14.32 -6.69 -5.57
C GLY A 305 -12.88 -6.38 -5.12
N ILE A 306 -12.49 -6.75 -3.91
CA ILE A 306 -11.08 -6.81 -3.50
C ILE A 306 -10.49 -8.11 -4.04
N GLN A 307 -9.58 -8.02 -5.00
CA GLN A 307 -8.98 -9.21 -5.64
C GLN A 307 -7.79 -9.70 -4.83
N VAL A 308 -6.96 -8.80 -4.31
CA VAL A 308 -5.83 -9.16 -3.44
C VAL A 308 -6.30 -9.38 -2.00
N LYS A 309 -6.22 -10.62 -1.51
CA LYS A 309 -6.66 -11.00 -0.16
C LYS A 309 -5.60 -10.86 0.92
N ALA A 310 -4.34 -10.62 0.57
CA ALA A 310 -3.28 -10.35 1.53
C ALA A 310 -2.19 -9.49 0.88
N GLY A 311 -1.60 -8.55 1.61
CA GLY A 311 -0.56 -7.68 1.06
C GLY A 311 -0.02 -6.65 2.04
N THR A 312 0.93 -5.84 1.61
CA THR A 312 1.39 -4.65 2.33
C THR A 312 0.32 -3.56 2.23
N ILE A 313 0.05 -2.90 3.35
CA ILE A 313 -0.73 -1.67 3.41
C ILE A 313 0.18 -0.51 3.05
N VAL A 314 -0.24 0.27 2.06
CA VAL A 314 0.49 1.45 1.62
C VAL A 314 0.26 2.58 2.63
N THR A 315 1.21 2.75 3.54
CA THR A 315 1.28 3.85 4.52
C THR A 315 1.97 5.08 3.98
N ARG A 316 2.03 5.24 2.66
CA ARG A 316 2.76 6.33 2.00
C ARG A 316 1.94 6.92 0.88
N GLU A 317 2.29 8.13 0.48
CA GLU A 317 1.63 8.81 -0.63
C GLU A 317 1.75 8.02 -1.94
N HIS A 318 0.60 7.66 -2.53
CA HIS A 318 0.52 6.96 -3.80
C HIS A 318 0.02 7.88 -4.93
N ILE A 319 0.68 9.03 -5.08
CA ILE A 319 0.30 10.06 -6.07
C ILE A 319 1.52 10.43 -6.90
N LYS A 320 1.37 10.39 -8.23
CA LYS A 320 2.36 10.91 -9.17
C LYS A 320 2.37 12.43 -9.04
N LYS A 321 3.54 13.04 -8.84
CA LYS A 321 3.70 14.49 -8.71
C LYS A 321 3.14 15.29 -9.89
N GLU A 322 3.15 14.70 -11.09
CA GLU A 322 2.56 15.25 -12.31
C GLU A 322 1.07 15.61 -12.15
N ASN A 323 0.36 14.88 -11.28
CA ASN A 323 -1.03 15.19 -10.96
C ASN A 323 -1.15 16.28 -9.89
N GLU A 324 -0.21 16.40 -8.93
CA GLU A 324 -0.21 17.49 -7.94
C GLU A 324 -0.21 18.85 -8.64
N ASP A 325 0.68 19.05 -9.63
CA ASP A 325 0.80 20.32 -10.35
C ASP A 325 -0.46 20.67 -11.17
N THR A 326 -1.23 19.68 -11.65
CA THR A 326 -2.50 19.93 -12.35
C THR A 326 -3.67 20.21 -11.38
N TYR A 327 -3.57 19.79 -10.13
CA TYR A 327 -4.53 20.15 -9.09
C TYR A 327 -4.39 21.62 -8.64
N PHE A 328 -3.20 22.21 -8.71
CA PHE A 328 -2.98 23.63 -8.32
C PHE A 328 -2.91 24.62 -9.50
N ARG A 329 -2.78 24.14 -10.75
CA ARG A 329 -2.85 25.01 -11.95
C ARG A 329 -4.30 25.33 -12.31
N ARG A 330 -4.71 26.55 -11.94
CA ARG A 330 -5.89 27.34 -12.33
C ARG A 330 -6.87 26.72 -13.35
N THR A 331 -8.14 26.68 -12.95
CA THR A 331 -9.24 27.21 -13.76
C THR A 331 -10.06 28.16 -12.90
N LYS A 332 -10.36 29.34 -13.47
CA LYS A 332 -11.19 30.40 -12.88
C LYS A 332 -12.52 29.82 -12.39
N GLY A 333 -12.95 30.24 -11.20
CA GLY A 333 -14.21 29.82 -10.60
C GLY A 333 -13.99 29.15 -9.24
N TRP A 334 -13.51 29.91 -8.27
CA TRP A 334 -13.74 29.61 -6.87
C TRP A 334 -14.72 30.66 -6.33
N ILE A 335 -15.73 30.19 -5.61
CA ILE A 335 -16.69 30.97 -4.83
C ILE A 335 -16.06 31.32 -3.49
#